data_AF-A0A2M8LYF3-F1
#
_entry.id   AF-A0A2M8LYF3-F1
#
_cell.length_a   1.000
_cell.length_b   1.000
_cell.length_c   1.000
_cell.angle_alpha   90.00
_cell.angle_beta   90.00
_cell.angle_gamma   90.00
#
_symmetry.space_group_name_H-M   'P 1'
#
loop_
_entity.id
_entity.type
_entity.pdbx_description
1 polymer ?
#
loop_
_entity_poly.entity_id
_entity_poly.type
_entity_poly.pdbx_seq_one_letter_code
_entity_poly.pdbx_strand_id
1 'polypeptide(L)'
;MYTFLRRADFFNSIDNKDRFARMGLQAGDDFVSVQNKNGDPADTTVRDRFLKGLEAVQGIHRAGSNPDFLVLDPAFFAHRARAAVISRRVSSKGVEVVDQVTQWQKEGRTGDIPEMQKAVEWLNRLIYIRIPAVAPDQAAVSVEVDLLRFELLTRWAAGLRSEVQHEAEIRGLSGSLAELADSSNKDDEIQVLVGNVMRKLMIDVGDKIRSVRV
;
A
#
# COMPACT_ATOMS: atom_id res chain seq x y z
N MET A 1 -26.62 23.41 17.51
CA MET A 1 -25.89 23.40 18.79
C MET A 1 -25.49 21.95 19.12
N TYR A 2 -24.54 21.35 18.39
CA TYR A 2 -24.07 19.95 18.63
C TYR A 2 -22.56 19.76 18.40
N THR A 3 -21.84 20.77 17.91
CA THR A 3 -20.42 20.66 17.53
C THR A 3 -19.49 20.52 18.74
N PHE A 4 -19.87 21.08 19.90
CA PHE A 4 -19.03 21.09 21.11
C PHE A 4 -19.05 19.78 21.92
N LEU A 5 -20.06 18.91 21.69
CA LEU A 5 -20.18 17.64 22.42
C LEU A 5 -19.15 16.60 21.95
N ARG A 6 -18.78 16.60 20.66
CA ARG A 6 -17.80 15.63 20.11
C ARG A 6 -16.39 15.82 20.67
N ARG A 7 -15.98 17.08 20.88
CA ARG A 7 -14.65 17.39 21.45
C ARG A 7 -14.58 17.01 22.92
N ALA A 8 -15.60 17.34 23.71
CA ALA A 8 -15.66 16.94 25.12
C ALA A 8 -15.67 15.42 25.27
N ASP A 9 -16.44 14.71 24.44
CA ASP A 9 -16.50 13.25 24.45
C ASP A 9 -15.16 12.60 24.05
N PHE A 10 -14.41 13.21 23.13
CA PHE A 10 -13.06 12.74 22.77
C PHE A 10 -12.02 12.86 23.90
N PHE A 11 -12.05 13.96 24.67
CA PHE A 11 -11.06 14.21 25.73
C PHE A 11 -11.48 13.66 27.09
N ASN A 12 -12.77 13.52 27.35
CA ASN A 12 -13.31 13.12 28.65
C ASN A 12 -13.78 11.66 28.70
N SER A 13 -13.65 10.90 27.61
CA SER A 13 -13.94 9.46 27.61
C SER A 13 -12.92 8.72 28.49
N ILE A 14 -13.43 7.94 29.45
CA ILE A 14 -12.64 7.09 30.34
C ILE A 14 -12.14 5.84 29.60
N ASP A 15 -12.85 5.43 28.54
CA ASP A 15 -12.42 4.35 27.66
C ASP A 15 -11.53 4.89 26.53
N ASN A 16 -10.35 4.29 26.40
CA ASN A 16 -9.36 4.63 25.38
C ASN A 16 -9.64 3.89 24.06
N LYS A 17 -10.57 2.93 24.05
CA LYS A 17 -11.06 2.26 22.85
C LYS A 17 -11.96 3.17 22.02
N ASP A 18 -11.91 3.03 20.70
CA ASP A 18 -12.74 3.73 19.71
C ASP A 18 -12.53 5.26 19.68
N ARG A 19 -11.44 5.75 20.28
CA ARG A 19 -11.13 7.18 20.36
C ARG A 19 -11.03 7.80 18.96
N PHE A 20 -10.38 7.11 18.04
CA PHE A 20 -10.24 7.56 16.64
C PHE A 20 -11.54 7.40 15.85
N ALA A 21 -12.32 6.34 16.12
CA ALA A 21 -13.60 6.11 15.46
C ALA A 21 -14.59 7.27 15.69
N ARG A 22 -14.58 7.88 16.89
CA ARG A 22 -15.39 9.08 17.22
C ARG A 22 -15.00 10.32 16.42
N MET A 23 -13.76 10.39 15.93
CA MET A 23 -13.29 11.42 14.99
C MET A 23 -13.56 11.06 13.53
N GLY A 24 -14.18 9.90 13.26
CA GLY A 24 -14.43 9.40 11.92
C GLY A 24 -13.27 8.63 11.29
N LEU A 25 -12.26 8.24 12.09
CA LEU A 25 -11.11 7.43 11.67
C LEU A 25 -11.28 6.01 12.23
N GLN A 26 -11.86 5.12 11.43
CA GLN A 26 -12.21 3.77 11.88
C GLN A 26 -10.98 2.89 12.11
N ALA A 27 -9.91 3.17 11.38
CA ALA A 27 -8.68 2.38 11.38
C ALA A 27 -7.58 3.05 12.25
N GLY A 28 -7.90 4.11 13.00
CA GLY A 28 -6.91 4.86 13.78
C GLY A 28 -6.34 4.10 14.98
N ASP A 29 -7.12 3.23 15.61
CA ASP A 29 -6.62 2.37 16.69
C ASP A 29 -5.59 1.36 16.14
N ASP A 30 -5.84 0.78 14.96
CA ASP A 30 -4.90 -0.09 14.25
C ASP A 30 -3.60 0.66 13.86
N PHE A 31 -3.70 1.93 13.47
CA PHE A 31 -2.52 2.76 13.17
C PHE A 31 -1.61 2.91 14.38
N VAL A 32 -2.18 3.11 15.58
CA VAL A 32 -1.40 3.22 16.83
C VAL A 32 -0.86 1.86 17.27
N SER A 33 -1.63 0.77 17.07
CA SER A 33 -1.18 -0.56 17.47
C SER A 33 0.02 -1.04 16.66
N VAL A 34 0.08 -0.73 15.35
CA VAL A 34 1.21 -1.05 14.46
C VAL A 34 2.52 -0.40 14.92
N GLN A 35 2.43 0.77 15.56
CA GLN A 35 3.60 1.46 16.11
C GLN A 35 4.11 0.84 17.41
N ASN A 36 3.31 -0.02 18.04
CA ASN A 36 3.64 -0.63 19.31
C ASN A 36 4.48 -1.89 19.09
N LYS A 37 5.73 -1.88 19.58
CA LYS A 37 6.72 -2.96 19.35
C LYS A 37 6.37 -4.31 19.96
N ASN A 38 5.28 -4.39 20.73
CA ASN A 38 4.77 -5.61 21.36
C ASN A 38 3.72 -6.35 20.53
N GLY A 39 3.47 -5.94 19.27
CA GLY A 39 2.57 -6.64 18.37
C GLY A 39 3.06 -8.05 18.01
N ASP A 40 2.12 -8.95 17.72
CA ASP A 40 2.43 -10.29 17.23
C ASP A 40 3.02 -10.19 15.81
N PRO A 41 4.28 -10.62 15.57
CA PRO A 41 4.86 -10.60 14.23
C PRO A 41 4.15 -11.54 13.24
N ALA A 42 3.30 -12.46 13.72
CA ALA A 42 2.45 -13.29 12.89
C ALA A 42 1.15 -12.58 12.45
N ASP A 43 0.83 -11.41 12.99
CA ASP A 43 -0.33 -10.64 12.57
C ASP A 43 -0.09 -9.98 11.21
N THR A 44 -0.56 -10.64 10.16
CA THR A 44 -0.46 -10.16 8.78
C THR A 44 -1.67 -9.33 8.34
N THR A 45 -2.65 -9.11 9.21
CA THR A 45 -3.94 -8.55 8.81
C THR A 45 -3.82 -7.12 8.27
N VAL A 46 -3.01 -6.28 8.93
CA VAL A 46 -2.73 -4.91 8.49
C VAL A 46 -1.99 -4.91 7.16
N ARG A 47 -0.95 -5.74 7.04
CA ARG A 47 -0.17 -5.88 5.80
C ARG A 47 -1.06 -6.29 4.62
N ASP A 48 -1.86 -7.33 4.79
CA ASP A 48 -2.68 -7.88 3.70
C ASP A 48 -3.78 -6.89 3.30
N ARG A 49 -4.36 -6.17 4.28
CA ARG A 49 -5.30 -5.08 4.03
C ARG A 49 -4.66 -3.94 3.24
N PHE A 50 -3.43 -3.58 3.58
CA PHE A 50 -2.69 -2.54 2.88
C PHE A 50 -2.31 -2.89 1.46
N LEU A 51 -1.83 -4.11 1.23
CA LEU A 51 -1.55 -4.59 -0.13
C LEU A 51 -2.81 -4.53 -0.99
N LYS A 52 -3.97 -4.91 -0.41
CA LYS A 52 -5.26 -4.78 -1.09
C LYS A 52 -5.66 -3.32 -1.33
N GLY A 53 -5.36 -2.42 -0.39
CA GLY A 53 -5.59 -0.98 -0.55
C GLY A 53 -4.73 -0.38 -1.67
N LEU A 54 -3.44 -0.76 -1.74
CA LEU A 54 -2.51 -0.34 -2.81
C LEU A 54 -2.92 -0.91 -4.17
N GLU A 55 -3.50 -2.12 -4.22
CA GLU A 55 -4.12 -2.66 -5.43
C GLU A 55 -5.33 -1.82 -5.86
N ALA A 56 -6.19 -1.45 -4.91
CA ALA A 56 -7.36 -0.63 -5.19
C ALA A 56 -7.00 0.77 -5.69
N VAL A 57 -5.90 1.38 -5.20
CA VAL A 57 -5.33 2.63 -5.72
C VAL A 57 -4.99 2.51 -7.20
N GLN A 58 -4.43 1.37 -7.61
CA GLN A 58 -4.12 1.06 -9.01
C GLN A 58 -5.36 0.66 -9.84
N GLY A 59 -6.53 0.55 -9.22
CA GLY A 59 -7.79 0.13 -9.86
C GLY A 59 -8.05 -1.38 -9.81
N ILE A 60 -7.18 -2.18 -9.18
CA ILE A 60 -7.33 -3.62 -9.04
C ILE A 60 -8.26 -3.93 -7.85
N HIS A 61 -9.30 -4.73 -8.09
CA HIS A 61 -10.26 -5.10 -7.06
C HIS A 61 -10.49 -6.61 -7.05
N ARG A 62 -9.54 -7.37 -6.49
CA ARG A 62 -9.66 -8.83 -6.40
C ARG A 62 -10.43 -9.25 -5.14
N ALA A 63 -11.24 -10.30 -5.27
CA ALA A 63 -11.93 -10.91 -4.15
C ALA A 63 -10.99 -11.83 -3.36
N GLY A 64 -11.25 -11.97 -2.05
CA GLY A 64 -10.50 -12.86 -1.16
C GLY A 64 -9.14 -12.32 -0.71
N SER A 65 -8.43 -13.15 0.06
CA SER A 65 -7.02 -12.93 0.41
C SER A 65 -6.17 -13.51 -0.71
N ASN A 66 -5.37 -12.65 -1.35
CA ASN A 66 -4.46 -13.06 -2.42
C ASN A 66 -3.04 -13.12 -1.87
N PRO A 67 -2.29 -14.21 -2.10
CA PRO A 67 -0.94 -14.36 -1.54
C PRO A 67 0.07 -13.39 -2.14
N ASP A 68 -0.24 -12.77 -3.28
CA ASP A 68 0.67 -11.90 -4.00
C ASP A 68 0.04 -10.56 -4.32
N PHE A 69 0.84 -9.52 -4.19
CA PHE A 69 0.55 -8.14 -4.55
C PHE A 69 0.88 -7.89 -6.02
N LEU A 70 -0.06 -7.31 -6.76
CA LEU A 70 0.13 -6.95 -8.17
C LEU A 70 0.47 -5.47 -8.31
N VAL A 71 1.53 -5.20 -9.07
CA VAL A 71 1.92 -3.86 -9.51
C VAL A 71 1.62 -3.75 -10.99
N LEU A 72 0.86 -2.73 -11.38
CA LEU A 72 0.57 -2.42 -12.77
C LEU A 72 1.71 -1.62 -13.38
N ASP A 73 1.76 -1.62 -14.71
CA ASP A 73 2.58 -0.65 -15.44
C ASP A 73 2.00 0.78 -15.22
N PRO A 74 2.85 1.78 -14.91
CA PRO A 74 2.41 3.15 -14.65
C PRO A 74 1.60 3.79 -15.79
N ALA A 75 1.84 3.40 -17.04
CA ALA A 75 1.06 3.86 -18.19
C ALA A 75 -0.40 3.37 -18.15
N PHE A 76 -0.68 2.33 -17.36
CA PHE A 76 -1.99 1.73 -17.17
C PHE A 76 -2.57 2.00 -15.78
N PHE A 77 -1.97 2.90 -14.99
CA PHE A 77 -2.58 3.44 -13.78
C PHE A 77 -3.80 4.28 -14.15
N ALA A 78 -4.92 3.62 -14.40
CA ALA A 78 -6.16 4.28 -14.78
C ALA A 78 -7.38 3.52 -14.26
N HIS A 79 -8.25 4.24 -13.56
CA HIS A 79 -9.50 3.73 -12.98
C HIS A 79 -10.55 3.25 -14.01
N ARG A 80 -10.28 3.38 -15.31
CA ARG A 80 -11.19 3.03 -16.42
C ARG A 80 -10.65 1.97 -17.37
N ALA A 81 -9.45 1.46 -17.12
CA ALA A 81 -8.86 0.49 -18.01
C ALA A 81 -9.58 -0.87 -17.86
N ARG A 82 -10.31 -1.29 -18.90
CA ARG A 82 -10.91 -2.64 -18.95
C ARG A 82 -9.84 -3.74 -18.93
N ALA A 83 -8.62 -3.38 -19.31
CA ALA A 83 -7.45 -4.22 -19.35
C ALA A 83 -6.27 -3.40 -18.80
N ALA A 84 -5.53 -3.94 -17.84
CA ALA A 84 -4.32 -3.33 -17.30
C ALA A 84 -3.13 -4.29 -17.42
N VAL A 85 -1.96 -3.77 -17.76
CA VAL A 85 -0.74 -4.57 -17.88
C VAL A 85 -0.09 -4.68 -16.50
N ILE A 86 0.27 -5.91 -16.12
CA ILE A 86 0.98 -6.16 -14.87
C ILE A 86 2.47 -6.03 -15.16
N SER A 87 3.09 -5.07 -14.49
CA SER A 87 4.54 -4.88 -14.55
C SER A 87 5.24 -5.88 -13.65
N ARG A 88 4.66 -6.17 -12.47
CA ARG A 88 5.31 -7.03 -11.47
C ARG A 88 4.31 -7.73 -10.53
N ARG A 89 4.71 -8.91 -10.05
CA ARG A 89 4.06 -9.65 -8.95
C ARG A 89 5.03 -9.75 -7.77
N VAL A 90 4.60 -9.29 -6.59
CA VAL A 90 5.39 -9.34 -5.36
C VAL A 90 4.73 -10.27 -4.36
N SER A 91 5.49 -11.18 -3.74
CA SER A 91 4.94 -12.05 -2.71
C SER A 91 4.69 -11.28 -1.41
N SER A 92 3.49 -11.42 -0.82
CA SER A 92 3.13 -10.78 0.44
C SER A 92 4.05 -11.15 1.61
N LYS A 93 4.69 -12.33 1.56
CA LYS A 93 5.56 -12.85 2.63
C LYS A 93 6.79 -11.98 2.91
N GLY A 94 7.29 -11.27 1.90
CA GLY A 94 8.47 -10.41 2.05
C GLY A 94 8.14 -8.95 2.38
N VAL A 95 6.86 -8.58 2.41
CA VAL A 95 6.42 -7.22 2.71
C VAL A 95 6.36 -7.01 4.21
N GLU A 96 6.98 -5.94 4.68
CA GLU A 96 7.03 -5.57 6.10
C GLU A 96 6.27 -4.27 6.34
N VAL A 97 5.53 -4.18 7.44
CA VAL A 97 4.99 -2.91 7.94
C VAL A 97 5.84 -2.52 9.15
N VAL A 98 6.49 -1.36 9.07
CA VAL A 98 7.44 -0.91 10.08
C VAL A 98 7.10 0.50 10.56
N ASP A 99 7.40 0.80 11.82
CA ASP A 99 7.32 2.16 12.33
C ASP A 99 8.43 3.05 11.73
N GLN A 100 8.21 4.37 11.81
CA GLN A 100 9.12 5.39 11.29
C GLN A 100 10.56 5.26 11.80
N VAL A 101 10.76 5.03 13.10
CA VAL A 101 12.10 4.93 13.69
C VAL A 101 12.80 3.67 13.19
N THR A 102 12.09 2.54 13.13
CA THR A 102 12.63 1.29 12.60
C THR A 102 12.99 1.40 11.12
N GLN A 103 12.21 2.11 10.32
CA GLN A 103 12.54 2.39 8.91
C GLN A 103 13.84 3.18 8.80
N TRP A 104 13.97 4.30 9.52
CA TRP A 104 15.17 5.12 9.50
C TRP A 104 16.42 4.38 9.99
N GLN A 105 16.25 3.44 10.93
CA GLN A 105 17.34 2.56 11.35
C GLN A 105 17.79 1.59 10.25
N LYS A 106 16.87 1.14 9.40
CA LYS A 106 17.20 0.25 8.28
C LYS A 106 17.85 1.00 7.13
N GLU A 107 17.39 2.21 6.81
CA GLU A 107 17.98 3.09 5.78
C GLU A 107 19.33 3.68 6.20
N GLY A 108 19.47 4.06 7.48
CA GLY A 108 20.71 4.61 8.05
C GLY A 108 21.89 3.63 8.10
N ARG A 109 21.70 2.35 7.77
CA ARG A 109 22.80 1.37 7.63
C ARG A 109 23.53 1.49 6.28
N THR A 110 23.03 2.31 5.36
CA THR A 110 23.51 2.39 3.97
C THR A 110 24.36 3.65 3.69
N GLY A 111 24.67 4.48 4.71
CA GLY A 111 25.59 5.62 4.58
C GLY A 111 25.53 6.59 5.77
N ASP A 112 26.47 7.55 5.81
CA ASP A 112 26.56 8.62 6.82
C ASP A 112 25.36 9.58 6.70
N ILE A 113 24.27 9.25 7.41
CA ILE A 113 23.07 10.07 7.57
C ILE A 113 23.05 10.55 9.03
N PRO A 114 22.76 11.83 9.32
CA PRO A 114 22.81 12.37 10.69
C PRO A 114 21.93 11.57 11.65
N GLU A 115 22.39 11.41 12.90
CA GLU A 115 21.74 10.64 13.98
C GLU A 115 20.40 11.27 14.46
N MET A 116 19.45 11.54 13.56
CA MET A 116 18.10 12.02 13.88
C MET A 116 17.33 11.03 14.77
N GLN A 117 17.76 9.76 14.82
CA GLN A 117 17.24 8.72 15.70
C GLN A 117 17.36 9.07 17.20
N LYS A 118 18.32 9.92 17.59
CA LYS A 118 18.55 10.33 18.98
C LYS A 118 18.02 11.74 19.29
N ALA A 119 17.60 12.49 18.28
CA ALA A 119 17.20 13.87 18.43
C ALA A 119 15.68 13.95 18.60
N VAL A 120 15.20 14.17 19.83
CA VAL A 120 13.80 14.44 20.21
C VAL A 120 12.88 13.22 20.14
N GLU A 121 12.01 13.08 21.14
CA GLU A 121 10.99 12.04 21.27
C GLU A 121 9.93 12.22 20.16
N TRP A 122 10.17 11.66 18.97
CA TRP A 122 9.20 11.68 17.90
C TRP A 122 8.06 10.73 18.26
N LEU A 123 6.89 11.29 18.54
CA LEU A 123 5.66 10.52 18.40
C LEU A 123 5.64 9.98 16.96
N ASN A 124 5.62 8.67 16.75
CA ASN A 124 5.56 8.09 15.42
C ASN A 124 4.30 8.61 14.71
N ARG A 125 4.48 9.40 13.65
CA ARG A 125 3.35 9.94 12.86
C ARG A 125 3.18 9.23 11.54
N LEU A 126 4.13 8.37 11.21
CA LEU A 126 4.23 7.65 9.97
C LEU A 126 4.49 6.19 10.25
N ILE A 127 3.98 5.35 9.36
CA ILE A 127 4.39 3.98 9.21
C ILE A 127 4.84 3.79 7.76
N TYR A 128 5.70 2.79 7.54
CA TYR A 128 6.21 2.49 6.23
C TYR A 128 5.83 1.07 5.84
N ILE A 129 5.30 0.91 4.63
CA ILE A 129 5.12 -0.40 3.99
C ILE A 129 6.35 -0.63 3.13
N ARG A 130 7.21 -1.56 3.56
CA ARG A 130 8.43 -1.89 2.85
C ARG A 130 8.19 -3.08 1.95
N ILE A 131 8.35 -2.85 0.64
CA ILE A 131 8.20 -3.86 -0.40
C ILE A 131 9.61 -4.28 -0.83
N PRO A 132 9.97 -5.57 -0.69
CA PRO A 132 11.35 -6.02 -0.86
C PRO A 132 11.81 -5.87 -2.31
N ALA A 133 13.12 -5.71 -2.47
CA ALA A 133 13.74 -5.81 -3.78
C ALA A 133 13.58 -7.23 -4.34
N VAL A 134 13.27 -7.32 -5.63
CA VAL A 134 13.13 -8.61 -6.34
C VAL A 134 14.43 -8.95 -7.09
N ALA A 135 15.18 -7.93 -7.54
CA ALA A 135 16.46 -8.07 -8.21
C ALA A 135 17.60 -7.48 -7.37
N PRO A 136 18.84 -8.00 -7.48
CA PRO A 136 20.00 -7.54 -6.70
C PRO A 136 20.35 -6.06 -6.96
N ASP A 137 19.99 -5.54 -8.14
CA ASP A 137 20.32 -4.16 -8.56
C ASP A 137 19.22 -3.15 -8.21
N GLN A 138 18.14 -3.59 -7.57
CA GLN A 138 17.02 -2.72 -7.18
C GLN A 138 16.95 -2.55 -5.67
N ALA A 139 16.62 -1.34 -5.23
CA ALA A 139 16.34 -1.07 -3.83
C ALA A 139 14.94 -1.55 -3.45
N ALA A 140 14.75 -1.87 -2.17
CA ALA A 140 13.41 -2.05 -1.62
C ALA A 140 12.66 -0.71 -1.69
N VAL A 141 11.41 -0.74 -2.13
CA VAL A 141 10.57 0.46 -2.19
C VAL A 141 9.81 0.58 -0.88
N SER A 142 9.82 1.78 -0.29
CA SER A 142 9.15 2.05 0.97
C SER A 142 8.04 3.06 0.74
N VAL A 143 6.80 2.66 1.02
CA VAL A 143 5.62 3.53 0.87
C VAL A 143 5.32 4.16 2.23
N GLU A 144 5.39 5.48 2.28
CA GLU A 144 5.05 6.27 3.46
C GLU A 144 3.54 6.40 3.65
N VAL A 145 3.07 6.04 4.84
CA VAL A 145 1.66 6.04 5.21
C VAL A 145 1.49 6.82 6.52
N ASP A 146 0.88 8.00 6.42
CA ASP A 146 0.38 8.74 7.57
C ASP A 146 -1.01 8.23 7.99
N LEU A 147 -1.56 8.78 9.06
CA LEU A 147 -2.87 8.37 9.59
C LEU A 147 -4.01 8.51 8.55
N LEU A 148 -3.95 9.53 7.68
CA LEU A 148 -4.97 9.75 6.65
C LEU A 148 -4.87 8.68 5.56
N ARG A 149 -3.67 8.42 5.05
CA ARG A 149 -3.41 7.36 4.06
C ARG A 149 -3.73 5.98 4.63
N PHE A 150 -3.47 5.76 5.92
CA PHE A 150 -3.84 4.52 6.60
C PHE A 150 -5.35 4.27 6.52
N GLU A 151 -6.13 5.29 6.86
CA GLU A 151 -7.59 5.24 6.79
C GLU A 151 -8.07 5.03 5.36
N LEU A 152 -7.52 5.78 4.40
CA LEU A 152 -7.91 5.67 2.99
C LEU A 152 -7.58 4.30 2.40
N LEU A 153 -6.37 3.78 2.63
CA LEU A 153 -5.96 2.44 2.19
C LEU A 153 -6.87 1.36 2.78
N THR A 154 -7.21 1.47 4.07
CA THR A 154 -8.15 0.57 4.74
C THR A 154 -9.53 0.62 4.08
N ARG A 155 -10.04 1.81 3.77
CA ARG A 155 -11.33 1.99 3.11
C ARG A 155 -11.33 1.51 1.65
N TRP A 156 -10.27 1.79 0.90
CA TRP A 156 -10.12 1.30 -0.48
C TRP A 156 -10.00 -0.23 -0.51
N ALA A 157 -9.29 -0.83 0.44
CA ALA A 157 -9.24 -2.29 0.61
C ALA A 157 -10.61 -2.91 0.90
N ALA A 158 -11.48 -2.17 1.61
CA ALA A 158 -12.87 -2.52 1.87
C ALA A 158 -13.82 -2.20 0.70
N GLY A 159 -13.34 -1.55 -0.35
CA GLY A 159 -14.10 -1.28 -1.58
C GLY A 159 -14.68 0.12 -1.68
N LEU A 160 -14.24 1.09 -0.87
CA LEU A 160 -14.59 2.50 -1.08
C LEU A 160 -14.10 2.94 -2.47
N ARG A 161 -15.01 3.53 -3.25
CA ARG A 161 -14.71 4.12 -4.56
C ARG A 161 -14.98 5.61 -4.49
N SER A 162 -13.97 6.41 -4.19
CA SER A 162 -14.05 7.88 -4.24
C SER A 162 -12.80 8.40 -4.92
N GLU A 163 -12.80 8.30 -6.25
CA GLU A 163 -11.65 8.61 -7.12
C GLU A 163 -11.39 10.12 -7.19
N VAL A 164 -12.46 10.93 -7.11
CA VAL A 164 -12.35 12.40 -7.24
C VAL A 164 -11.90 13.07 -5.94
N GLN A 165 -12.23 12.51 -4.77
CA GLN A 165 -12.04 13.20 -3.50
C GLN A 165 -10.64 13.05 -2.89
N HIS A 166 -9.75 12.26 -3.52
CA HIS A 166 -8.41 11.96 -2.98
C HIS A 166 -7.34 11.81 -4.08
N GLU A 167 -7.48 12.50 -5.22
CA GLU A 167 -6.55 12.38 -6.36
C GLU A 167 -5.08 12.64 -6.00
N ALA A 168 -4.81 13.58 -5.08
CA ALA A 168 -3.46 13.87 -4.63
C ALA A 168 -2.81 12.66 -3.92
N GLU A 169 -3.57 11.99 -3.05
CA GLU A 169 -3.10 10.80 -2.33
C GLU A 169 -2.92 9.61 -3.27
N ILE A 170 -3.88 9.41 -4.18
CA ILE A 170 -3.80 8.37 -5.23
C ILE A 170 -2.55 8.60 -6.08
N ARG A 171 -2.31 9.83 -6.54
CA ARG A 171 -1.13 10.18 -7.35
C ARG A 171 0.18 9.97 -6.58
N GLY A 172 0.23 10.35 -5.31
CA GLY A 172 1.39 10.13 -4.45
C GLY A 172 1.73 8.64 -4.31
N LEU A 173 0.74 7.82 -4.00
CA LEU A 173 0.90 6.37 -3.87
C LEU A 173 1.25 5.70 -5.21
N SER A 174 0.59 6.10 -6.30
CA SER A 174 0.94 5.65 -7.65
C SER A 174 2.38 6.01 -8.00
N GLY A 175 2.87 7.19 -7.60
CA GLY A 175 4.26 7.59 -7.78
C GLY A 175 5.23 6.60 -7.11
N SER A 176 5.00 6.28 -5.84
CA SER A 176 5.82 5.27 -5.13
C SER A 176 5.71 3.87 -5.76
N LEU A 177 4.53 3.47 -6.23
CA LEU A 177 4.34 2.18 -6.90
C LEU A 177 4.98 2.12 -8.29
N ALA A 178 5.16 3.25 -8.97
CA ALA A 178 5.86 3.30 -10.24
C ALA A 178 7.34 2.92 -10.12
N GLU A 179 7.96 3.16 -8.96
CA GLU A 179 9.34 2.72 -8.67
C GLU A 179 9.46 1.19 -8.60
N LEU A 180 8.35 0.50 -8.33
CA LEU A 180 8.28 -0.97 -8.35
C LEU A 180 8.01 -1.54 -9.74
N ALA A 181 7.61 -0.72 -10.71
CA ALA A 181 7.36 -1.22 -12.05
C ALA A 181 8.69 -1.45 -12.77
N ASP A 182 8.92 -2.67 -13.25
CA ASP A 182 10.10 -2.99 -14.05
C ASP A 182 10.04 -2.28 -15.40
N SER A 183 11.10 -1.53 -15.73
CA SER A 183 11.34 -1.04 -17.10
C SER A 183 11.94 -2.09 -18.03
N SER A 184 12.31 -3.27 -17.51
CA SER A 184 12.99 -4.34 -18.23
C SER A 184 12.20 -5.65 -18.19
N ASN A 185 11.05 -5.70 -18.86
CA ASN A 185 10.42 -6.99 -19.20
C ASN A 185 11.25 -7.65 -20.31
N LYS A 186 12.06 -8.64 -19.95
CA LYS A 186 12.81 -9.52 -20.87
C LYS A 186 12.00 -10.76 -21.29
N ASP A 187 10.74 -10.87 -20.86
CA ASP A 187 9.88 -11.98 -21.21
C ASP A 187 8.97 -11.61 -22.39
N ASP A 188 8.87 -12.51 -23.37
CA ASP A 188 7.93 -12.43 -24.51
C ASP A 188 6.44 -12.59 -24.10
N GLU A 189 6.16 -12.72 -22.79
CA GLU A 189 4.84 -12.84 -22.20
C GLU A 189 4.39 -11.55 -21.51
N ILE A 190 3.34 -10.91 -22.03
CA ILE A 190 2.67 -9.80 -21.35
C ILE A 190 1.54 -10.36 -20.49
N GLN A 191 1.62 -10.14 -19.17
CA GLN A 191 0.51 -10.44 -18.25
C GLN A 191 -0.46 -9.27 -18.21
N VAL A 192 -1.73 -9.54 -18.47
CA VAL A 192 -2.80 -8.53 -18.51
C VAL A 192 -3.93 -8.94 -17.60
N LEU A 193 -4.41 -8.00 -16.79
CA LEU A 193 -5.61 -8.14 -15.99
C LEU A 193 -6.81 -7.58 -16.77
N VAL A 194 -7.75 -8.44 -17.18
CA VAL A 194 -8.99 -8.03 -17.87
C VAL A 194 -10.19 -8.36 -17.00
N GLY A 195 -10.85 -7.35 -16.45
CA GLY A 195 -12.02 -7.54 -15.57
C GLY A 195 -11.75 -8.48 -14.39
N ASN A 196 -10.61 -8.28 -13.70
CA ASN A 196 -10.10 -9.11 -12.61
C ASN A 196 -9.65 -10.54 -13.00
N VAL A 197 -9.71 -10.90 -14.28
CA VAL A 197 -9.21 -12.18 -14.78
C VAL A 197 -7.82 -11.99 -15.37
N MET A 198 -6.87 -12.77 -14.85
CA MET A 198 -5.52 -12.83 -15.40
C MET A 198 -5.53 -13.48 -16.78
N ARG A 199 -4.89 -12.81 -17.74
CA ARG A 199 -4.66 -13.33 -19.09
C ARG A 199 -3.20 -13.16 -19.45
N LYS A 200 -2.68 -14.13 -20.20
CA LYS A 200 -1.36 -14.05 -20.80
C LYS A 200 -1.51 -13.74 -22.29
N LEU A 201 -0.77 -12.74 -22.76
CA LEU A 201 -0.62 -12.41 -24.17
C LEU A 201 0.81 -12.79 -24.57
N MET A 202 0.94 -13.67 -25.56
CA MET A 202 2.23 -13.97 -26.19
C MET A 202 2.33 -13.16 -27.47
N ILE A 203 3.45 -12.45 -27.66
CA ILE A 203 3.73 -11.74 -28.90
C ILE A 203 4.52 -12.67 -29.81
N ASP A 204 3.85 -13.23 -30.82
CA ASP A 204 4.54 -13.90 -31.92
C ASP A 204 4.87 -12.83 -32.98
N VAL A 205 6.16 -12.61 -33.25
CA VAL A 205 6.64 -11.64 -34.25
C VAL A 205 6.34 -12.21 -35.63
N GLY A 206 5.11 -12.06 -36.12
CA GLY A 206 4.71 -12.59 -37.42
C GLY A 206 3.24 -12.50 -37.77
N ASP A 207 2.32 -12.87 -36.89
CA ASP A 207 0.88 -12.62 -37.07
C ASP A 207 0.05 -13.19 -35.89
N LYS A 208 -0.88 -12.37 -35.40
CA LYS A 208 -1.97 -12.68 -34.43
C LYS A 208 -1.58 -12.80 -32.95
N ILE A 209 -2.04 -11.82 -32.18
CA ILE A 209 -2.13 -11.86 -30.71
C ILE A 209 -3.12 -12.97 -30.30
N ARG A 210 -2.66 -13.99 -29.58
CA ARG A 210 -3.50 -15.05 -29.01
C ARG A 210 -3.61 -14.85 -27.49
N SER A 211 -4.84 -14.73 -26.98
CA SER A 211 -5.08 -14.67 -25.53
C SER A 211 -5.38 -16.07 -24.99
N VAL A 212 -4.58 -16.55 -24.03
CA VAL A 212 -4.83 -17.82 -23.32
C VAL A 212 -5.37 -17.52 -21.92
N ARG A 213 -6.43 -18.23 -21.51
CA ARG A 213 -6.95 -18.17 -20.12
C ARG A 213 -6.09 -19.06 -19.24
N VAL A 214 -5.71 -18.54 -18.06
CA VAL A 214 -5.07 -19.31 -16.99
C VAL A 214 -6.15 -19.82 -16.04
#